data_AF-A0AAD5FD93-F1
#
_entry.id   AF-A0AAD5FD93-F1
#
_cell.length_a   1.000
_cell.length_b   1.000
_cell.length_c   1.000
_cell.angle_alpha   90.00
_cell.angle_beta   90.00
_cell.angle_gamma   90.00
#
_symmetry.space_group_name_H-M   'P 1'
#
loop_
_entity.id
_entity.type
_entity.pdbx_description
1 polymer ?
#
loop_
_entity_poly.entity_id
_entity_poly.type
_entity_poly.pdbx_seq_one_letter_code
_entity_poly.pdbx_strand_id
1 'polypeptide(L)'
;MLQTLHIDLDTFLQDMDVNIAHFRHVIRQFSCHVGTFRDMEDEWSETQEKALRRDTHDCPICLSPLRSAEVVLLSCSHLLHQSCLRESELACQDRDATCPLCRSQYVSVPVPDSALLAYRTRYGS
;
A
#
# COMPACT_ATOMS: atom_id res chain seq x y z
N MET A 1 -3.75 -25.47 56.40
CA MET A 1 -3.98 -26.15 55.11
C MET A 1 -4.42 -25.09 54.12
N LEU A 2 -3.49 -24.50 53.36
CA LEU A 2 -3.81 -23.44 52.41
C LEU A 2 -4.42 -24.09 51.16
N GLN A 3 -5.73 -23.93 50.99
CA GLN A 3 -6.44 -24.36 49.79
C GLN A 3 -6.02 -23.44 48.65
N THR A 4 -5.14 -23.96 47.79
CA THR A 4 -4.69 -23.31 46.57
C THR A 4 -5.89 -23.12 45.65
N LEU A 5 -6.20 -21.87 45.31
CA LEU A 5 -7.13 -21.56 44.23
C LEU A 5 -6.60 -22.23 42.96
N HIS A 6 -7.29 -23.29 42.53
CA HIS A 6 -7.07 -23.96 41.26
C HIS A 6 -7.62 -23.05 40.17
N ILE A 7 -6.89 -21.98 39.86
CA ILE A 7 -7.11 -21.26 38.60
C ILE A 7 -6.57 -22.21 37.54
N ASP A 8 -7.51 -22.89 36.90
CA ASP A 8 -7.24 -23.81 35.82
C ASP A 8 -6.48 -23.06 34.72
N LEU A 9 -5.18 -23.33 34.65
CA LEU A 9 -4.26 -22.66 33.74
C LEU A 9 -4.72 -22.86 32.29
N ASP A 10 -5.36 -24.00 32.00
CA ASP A 10 -5.92 -24.32 30.70
C ASP A 10 -7.07 -23.39 30.32
N THR A 11 -7.97 -23.07 31.27
CA THR A 11 -9.04 -22.08 31.06
C THR A 11 -8.48 -20.67 30.83
N PHE A 12 -7.45 -20.25 31.58
CA PHE A 12 -6.83 -18.93 31.38
C PHE A 12 -6.09 -18.82 30.04
N LEU A 13 -5.37 -19.86 29.64
CA LEU A 13 -4.69 -19.93 28.35
C LEU A 13 -5.70 -19.94 27.19
N GLN A 14 -6.84 -20.62 27.35
CA GLN A 14 -7.94 -20.59 26.38
C GLN A 14 -8.52 -19.19 26.20
N ASP A 15 -8.76 -18.45 27.29
CA ASP A 15 -9.25 -17.07 27.22
C ASP A 15 -8.25 -16.12 26.53
N MET A 16 -6.95 -16.32 26.77
CA MET A 16 -5.90 -15.57 26.07
C MET A 16 -5.87 -15.91 24.58
N ASP A 17 -6.05 -17.19 24.20
CA ASP A 17 -6.10 -17.62 22.81
C ASP A 17 -7.30 -17.05 22.06
N VAL A 18 -8.46 -16.91 22.71
CA VAL A 18 -9.64 -16.23 22.14
C VAL A 18 -9.32 -14.77 21.84
N ASN A 19 -8.65 -14.09 22.76
CA ASN A 19 -8.29 -12.69 22.59
C ASN A 19 -7.22 -12.53 21.49
N ILE A 20 -6.23 -13.42 21.43
CA ILE A 20 -5.22 -13.47 20.35
C ILE A 20 -5.89 -13.78 19.00
N ALA A 21 -6.90 -14.65 18.94
CA ALA A 21 -7.67 -14.91 17.73
C ALA A 21 -8.45 -13.67 17.28
N HIS A 22 -9.01 -12.91 18.22
CA HIS A 22 -9.71 -11.66 17.94
C HIS A 22 -8.75 -10.56 17.44
N PHE A 23 -7.60 -10.39 18.09
CA PHE A 23 -6.56 -9.47 17.60
C PHE A 23 -5.96 -9.92 16.29
N ARG A 24 -5.81 -11.23 16.05
CA ARG A 24 -5.42 -11.78 14.74
C ARG A 24 -6.45 -11.45 13.68
N HIS A 25 -7.74 -11.42 13.99
CA HIS A 25 -8.77 -11.01 13.04
C HIS A 25 -8.63 -9.54 12.66
N VAL A 26 -8.43 -8.66 13.65
CA VAL A 26 -8.20 -7.23 13.42
C VAL A 26 -6.88 -6.99 12.67
N ILE A 27 -5.78 -7.65 13.07
CA ILE A 27 -4.51 -7.63 12.35
C ILE A 27 -4.70 -8.17 10.93
N ARG A 28 -5.55 -9.17 10.69
CA ARG A 28 -5.88 -9.69 9.37
C ARG A 28 -6.75 -8.73 8.56
N GLN A 29 -7.63 -7.95 9.19
CA GLN A 29 -8.36 -6.85 8.54
C GLN A 29 -7.45 -5.68 8.16
N PHE A 30 -6.38 -5.42 8.93
CA PHE A 30 -5.36 -4.45 8.51
C PHE A 30 -4.35 -5.08 7.53
N SER A 31 -4.08 -6.37 7.68
CA SER A 31 -3.22 -7.14 6.79
C SER A 31 -3.93 -7.57 5.51
N CYS A 32 -5.22 -7.33 5.31
CA CYS A 32 -5.81 -7.36 3.96
C CYS A 32 -5.53 -6.06 3.21
N HIS A 33 -5.10 -5.00 3.91
CA HIS A 33 -4.49 -3.81 3.32
C HIS A 33 -2.97 -3.99 3.05
N VAL A 34 -2.30 -4.93 3.74
CA VAL A 34 -0.84 -5.17 3.60
C VAL A 34 -0.51 -6.52 2.91
N GLY A 35 -1.47 -7.44 2.84
CA GLY A 35 -1.31 -8.85 2.44
C GLY A 35 -1.56 -9.13 0.97
N THR A 36 -1.55 -8.10 0.12
CA THR A 36 -1.34 -8.26 -1.32
C THR A 36 0.13 -8.54 -1.66
N PHE A 37 1.01 -8.71 -0.67
CA PHE A 37 2.47 -8.68 -0.88
C PHE A 37 3.14 -9.98 -1.36
N ARG A 38 2.41 -11.07 -1.68
CA ARG A 38 3.11 -12.34 -2.01
C ARG A 38 2.70 -13.08 -3.28
N ASP A 39 1.64 -12.66 -3.97
CA ASP A 39 1.29 -13.17 -5.31
C ASP A 39 1.07 -12.02 -6.31
N MET A 40 1.83 -10.91 -6.19
CA MET A 40 1.64 -9.67 -6.95
C MET A 40 2.75 -9.35 -7.98
N GLU A 41 3.79 -10.17 -8.09
CA GLU A 41 4.92 -9.87 -8.98
C GLU A 41 4.52 -9.95 -10.46
N ASP A 42 3.73 -10.95 -10.84
CA ASP A 42 3.28 -11.11 -12.24
C ASP A 42 2.19 -10.10 -12.63
N GLU A 43 1.29 -9.75 -11.70
CA GLU A 43 0.10 -8.93 -12.00
C GLU A 43 0.43 -7.45 -12.26
N TRP A 44 1.51 -6.93 -11.66
CA TRP A 44 1.90 -5.52 -11.81
C TRP A 44 2.95 -5.28 -12.91
N SER A 45 3.50 -6.34 -13.51
CA SER A 45 4.52 -6.25 -14.55
C SER A 45 4.02 -5.46 -15.77
N GLU A 46 2.82 -5.78 -16.28
CA GLU A 46 2.22 -5.06 -17.42
C GLU A 46 1.93 -3.59 -17.09
N THR A 47 1.46 -3.32 -15.87
CA THR A 47 1.14 -1.96 -15.40
C THR A 47 2.42 -1.12 -15.26
N GLN A 48 3.50 -1.72 -14.77
CA GLN A 48 4.82 -1.08 -14.71
C GLN A 48 5.36 -0.78 -16.10
N GLU A 49 5.24 -1.72 -17.04
CA GLU A 49 5.66 -1.51 -18.42
C GLU A 49 4.88 -0.38 -19.10
N LYS A 50 3.55 -0.31 -18.86
CA LYS A 50 2.70 0.82 -19.31
C LYS A 50 3.15 2.15 -18.70
N ALA A 51 3.51 2.17 -17.42
CA ALA A 51 3.99 3.38 -16.76
C ALA A 51 5.35 3.83 -17.33
N LEU A 52 6.26 2.90 -17.59
CA LEU A 52 7.54 3.17 -18.28
C LEU A 52 7.32 3.74 -19.68
N ARG A 53 6.37 3.20 -20.44
CA ARG A 53 6.02 3.72 -21.79
C ARG A 53 5.46 5.14 -21.75
N ARG A 54 4.78 5.54 -20.68
CA ARG A 54 4.29 6.92 -20.50
C ARG A 54 5.41 7.91 -20.19
N ASP A 55 6.59 7.42 -19.83
CA ASP A 55 7.81 8.21 -19.61
C ASP A 55 7.58 9.46 -18.73
N THR A 56 6.81 9.28 -17.65
CA THR A 56 6.45 10.36 -16.72
C THR A 56 7.51 10.48 -15.63
N HIS A 57 8.19 11.63 -15.57
CA HIS A 57 9.32 11.86 -14.67
C HIS A 57 9.01 12.81 -13.51
N ASP A 58 8.02 13.67 -13.70
CA ASP A 58 7.55 14.62 -12.69
C ASP A 58 6.16 14.24 -12.23
N CYS A 59 5.87 14.47 -10.95
CA CYS A 59 4.56 14.24 -10.37
C CYS A 59 3.58 15.26 -10.98
N PRO A 60 2.51 14.84 -11.68
CA PRO A 60 1.60 15.77 -12.35
C PRO A 60 0.76 16.63 -11.39
N ILE A 61 0.78 16.35 -10.08
CA ILE A 61 0.10 17.15 -9.06
C ILE A 61 0.98 18.31 -8.57
N CYS A 62 2.25 18.03 -8.20
CA CYS A 62 3.15 19.04 -7.62
C CYS A 62 4.25 19.51 -8.57
N LEU A 63 4.31 18.98 -9.79
CA LEU A 63 5.29 19.29 -10.84
C LEU A 63 6.75 19.12 -10.40
N SER A 64 6.98 18.30 -9.37
CA SER A 64 8.30 17.99 -8.84
C SER A 64 8.72 16.58 -9.27
N PRO A 65 10.02 16.32 -9.42
CA PRO A 65 10.51 15.01 -9.84
C PRO A 65 10.05 13.85 -8.97
N LEU A 66 9.62 12.75 -9.60
CA LEU A 66 9.24 11.50 -8.92
C LEU A 66 10.44 10.80 -8.25
N ARG A 67 11.67 11.25 -8.49
CA ARG A 67 12.88 10.64 -7.91
C ARG A 67 13.14 11.00 -6.45
N SER A 68 12.49 12.03 -5.90
CA SER A 68 12.86 12.61 -4.60
C SER A 68 12.01 12.17 -3.40
N ALA A 69 10.96 11.37 -3.61
CA ALA A 69 10.04 10.98 -2.54
C ALA A 69 9.42 9.60 -2.80
N GLU A 70 8.63 9.12 -1.84
CA GLU A 70 7.85 7.88 -1.97
C GLU A 70 6.88 8.00 -3.15
N VAL A 71 7.08 7.17 -4.18
CA VAL A 71 6.24 7.11 -5.37
C VAL A 71 5.30 5.94 -5.29
N VAL A 72 4.08 6.14 -5.77
CA VAL A 72 3.07 5.12 -5.92
C VAL A 72 2.69 4.95 -7.39
N LEU A 73 2.49 3.70 -7.79
CA LEU A 73 1.96 3.30 -9.09
C LEU A 73 0.49 2.89 -8.93
N LEU A 74 -0.39 3.54 -9.66
CA LEU A 74 -1.81 3.19 -9.71
C LEU A 74 -2.06 2.08 -10.75
N SER A 75 -3.10 1.25 -10.56
CA SER A 75 -3.51 0.22 -11.53
C SER A 75 -3.88 0.77 -12.91
N CYS A 76 -4.24 2.06 -12.98
CA CYS A 76 -4.42 2.78 -14.24
C CYS A 76 -3.09 3.23 -14.89
N SER A 77 -1.95 2.75 -14.39
CA SER A 77 -0.57 3.03 -14.83
C SER A 77 -0.09 4.47 -14.65
N HIS A 78 -0.63 5.21 -13.68
CA HIS A 78 -0.19 6.57 -13.37
C HIS A 78 0.73 6.58 -12.14
N LEU A 79 1.77 7.42 -12.20
CA LEU A 79 2.75 7.60 -11.13
C LEU A 79 2.53 8.95 -10.44
N LEU A 80 2.55 8.92 -9.10
CA LEU A 80 2.33 10.08 -8.24
C LEU A 80 3.23 9.95 -7.00
N HIS A 81 3.53 11.06 -6.35
CA HIS A 81 4.00 10.98 -4.96
C HIS A 81 2.88 10.47 -4.06
N GLN A 82 3.24 9.65 -3.07
CA GLN A 82 2.31 9.14 -2.07
C GLN A 82 1.62 10.27 -1.31
N SER A 83 2.35 11.33 -0.96
CA SER A 83 1.80 12.52 -0.32
C SER A 83 0.81 13.24 -1.23
N CYS A 84 1.15 13.46 -2.51
CA CYS A 84 0.26 14.11 -3.47
C CYS A 84 -1.02 13.30 -3.73
N LEU A 85 -0.94 11.97 -3.78
CA LEU A 85 -2.12 11.12 -3.89
C LEU A 85 -3.04 11.29 -2.68
N ARG A 86 -2.49 11.23 -1.46
CA ARG A 86 -3.24 11.38 -0.21
C ARG A 86 -3.96 12.73 -0.12
N GLU A 87 -3.28 13.83 -0.46
CA GLU A 87 -3.90 15.16 -0.48
C GLU A 87 -5.04 15.23 -1.50
N SER A 88 -4.85 14.60 -2.67
CA SER A 88 -5.90 14.52 -3.69
C SER A 88 -7.12 13.72 -3.21
N GLU A 89 -6.92 12.63 -2.48
CA GLU A 89 -7.99 11.82 -1.89
C GLU A 89 -8.75 12.64 -0.83
N LEU A 90 -8.05 13.35 0.05
CA LEU A 90 -8.65 14.20 1.09
C LEU A 90 -9.50 15.34 0.51
N ALA A 91 -9.11 15.88 -0.64
CA ALA A 91 -9.87 16.91 -1.34
C ALA A 91 -11.14 16.35 -2.01
N CYS A 92 -11.24 15.03 -2.20
CA CYS A 92 -12.40 14.38 -2.79
C CYS A 92 -13.43 14.01 -1.72
N GLN A 93 -14.70 14.34 -1.96
CA GLN A 93 -15.81 13.95 -1.08
C GLN A 93 -16.36 12.56 -1.41
N ASP A 94 -15.90 11.97 -2.52
CA ASP A 94 -16.34 10.65 -2.97
C ASP A 94 -15.76 9.55 -2.07
N ARG A 95 -16.51 8.46 -1.88
CA ARG A 95 -16.05 7.31 -1.08
C ARG A 95 -15.16 6.37 -1.88
N ASP A 96 -15.20 6.45 -3.22
CA ASP A 96 -14.44 5.59 -4.11
C ASP A 96 -13.11 6.23 -4.52
N ALA A 97 -12.03 5.44 -4.47
CA ALA A 97 -10.69 5.90 -4.87
C ALA A 97 -10.59 6.05 -6.40
N THR A 98 -10.66 7.30 -6.89
CA THR A 98 -10.56 7.63 -8.32
C THR A 98 -9.28 8.37 -8.67
N CYS A 99 -8.61 7.97 -9.75
CA CYS A 99 -7.33 8.55 -10.14
C CYS A 99 -7.51 10.04 -10.50
N PRO A 100 -6.69 10.96 -9.97
CA PRO A 100 -6.83 12.38 -10.27
C PRO A 100 -6.56 12.75 -11.73
N LEU A 101 -5.94 11.87 -12.50
CA LEU A 101 -5.53 12.12 -13.90
C LEU A 101 -6.56 11.61 -14.91
N CYS A 102 -7.08 10.40 -14.70
CA CYS A 102 -8.00 9.75 -15.65
C CYS A 102 -9.35 9.36 -15.07
N ARG A 103 -9.59 9.62 -13.78
CA ARG A 103 -10.85 9.35 -13.06
C ARG A 103 -11.24 7.87 -12.95
N SER A 104 -10.41 6.95 -13.44
CA SER A 104 -10.61 5.51 -13.26
C SER A 104 -10.47 5.14 -11.79
N GLN A 105 -11.27 4.17 -11.33
CA GLN A 105 -11.02 3.53 -10.03
C GLN A 105 -9.64 2.89 -10.03
N TYR A 106 -8.95 2.94 -8.89
CA TYR A 106 -7.60 2.38 -8.79
C TYR A 106 -7.36 1.60 -7.50
N VAL A 107 -6.37 0.72 -7.59
CA VAL A 107 -5.56 0.29 -6.46
C VAL A 107 -4.14 0.82 -6.66
N SER A 108 -3.39 1.02 -5.58
CA SER A 108 -2.05 1.62 -5.63
C SER A 108 -1.02 0.71 -4.97
N VAL A 109 0.18 0.66 -5.55
CA VAL A 109 1.33 -0.04 -4.97
C VAL A 109 2.52 0.93 -4.82
N PRO A 110 3.27 0.86 -3.71
CA PRO A 110 4.50 1.64 -3.58
C PRO A 110 5.53 1.13 -4.60
N VAL A 111 6.24 2.05 -5.24
CA VAL A 111 7.35 1.72 -6.13
C VAL A 111 8.63 1.68 -5.29
N PRO A 112 9.32 0.53 -5.17
CA PRO A 112 10.54 0.45 -4.38
C PRO A 112 11.65 1.30 -4.98
N ASP A 113 12.53 1.86 -4.13
CA ASP A 113 13.64 2.72 -4.55
C ASP A 113 14.55 2.10 -5.63
N SER A 114 14.72 0.78 -5.59
CA SER A 114 15.48 0.02 -6.60
C SER A 114 14.84 0.09 -7.98
N ALA A 115 13.51 0.08 -8.08
CA ALA A 115 12.78 0.22 -9.33
C ALA A 115 12.73 1.68 -9.81
N LEU A 116 12.75 2.65 -8.89
CA LEU A 116 12.88 4.07 -9.24
C LEU A 116 14.21 4.38 -9.95
N LEU A 117 15.26 3.58 -9.73
CA LEU A 117 16.52 3.74 -10.45
C LEU A 117 16.37 3.52 -11.96
N ALA A 118 15.47 2.62 -12.39
CA ALA A 118 15.16 2.41 -13.81
C ALA A 118 14.50 3.65 -14.46
N TYR A 119 13.71 4.39 -13.68
CA TYR A 119 13.17 5.70 -14.11
C TYR A 119 14.24 6.81 -14.07
N ARG A 120 15.20 6.74 -13.15
CA ARG A 120 16.26 7.76 -12.97
C ARG A 120 17.36 7.73 -14.06
N THR A 121 17.65 6.59 -14.68
CA THR A 121 18.85 6.40 -15.52
C THR A 121 18.73 6.87 -16.97
N ARG A 122 17.56 7.30 -17.45
CA ARG A 122 17.40 7.74 -18.85
C ARG A 122 17.71 9.21 -19.14
N TYR A 123 17.77 10.08 -18.12
CA TYR A 123 17.99 11.52 -18.29
C TYR A 123 18.88 12.16 -17.19
N GLY A 124 19.77 11.37 -16.59
CA GLY A 124 20.86 11.92 -15.77
C GLY A 124 21.98 12.47 -16.66
N SER A 125 22.04 13.80 -16.78
CA SER A 125 23.24 14.56 -17.16
C SER A 125 23.69 15.38 -15.97
#